data_AF-A0A961CD65-F1
#
_entry.id   AF-A0A961CD65-F1
#
_cell.length_a   1.000
_cell.length_b   1.000
_cell.length_c   1.000
_cell.angle_alpha   90.00
_cell.angle_beta   90.00
_cell.angle_gamma   90.00
#
_symmetry.space_group_name_H-M   'P 1'
#
loop_
_entity.id
_entity.type
_entity.pdbx_description
1 polymer ?
#
loop_
_entity_poly.entity_id
_entity_poly.type
_entity_poly.pdbx_seq_one_letter_code
_entity_poly.pdbx_strand_id
1 'polypeptide(L)'
;MRIRTLLGGVAAASLVVSACTADPPGESAAQNDGGAATTGAPSGSIVTDDFTVTPGVQLVTVTDAEPGARLTLVGEAGDDLLTLSADERGQVVFAYVPAEHMTLETGGGVPPTVNGEALQPGTYSLRDDSDGATSDPFRVPARDDHPDPSLYDGQTMTGAQMTVLGGVADGSSLEEGFNYLTMRDGTKLSAMVRLPDQTLYGPG
;
A
#
# COMPACT_ATOMS: atom_id res chain seq x y z
N MET A 1 -16.72 -60.40 26.68
CA MET A 1 -16.15 -61.61 26.03
C MET A 1 -14.80 -61.18 25.44
N ARG A 2 -13.67 -61.49 26.11
CA ARG A 2 -12.69 -62.53 25.69
C ARG A 2 -12.25 -62.37 24.21
N ILE A 3 -10.95 -62.30 23.83
CA ILE A 3 -9.68 -62.57 24.55
C ILE A 3 -8.49 -61.88 23.80
N ARG A 4 -7.37 -61.60 24.49
CA ARG A 4 -6.08 -61.13 23.93
C ARG A 4 -5.24 -62.29 23.37
N THR A 5 -4.06 -61.99 22.80
CA THR A 5 -2.84 -62.83 22.57
C THR A 5 -2.57 -63.07 21.07
N LEU A 6 -1.49 -62.63 20.41
CA LEU A 6 -0.01 -62.53 20.65
C LEU A 6 0.79 -63.68 19.99
N LEU A 7 1.94 -63.30 19.37
CA LEU A 7 3.02 -64.13 18.79
C LEU A 7 2.65 -64.98 17.54
N GLY A 8 3.55 -65.26 16.60
CA GLY A 8 4.96 -64.85 16.41
C GLY A 8 5.68 -65.73 15.35
N GLY A 9 6.89 -65.36 14.90
CA GLY A 9 7.74 -66.14 13.96
C GLY A 9 8.22 -65.32 12.75
N VAL A 10 9.43 -64.73 12.75
CA VAL A 10 10.74 -65.33 12.35
C VAL A 10 10.75 -65.70 10.85
N ALA A 11 11.49 -65.11 9.89
CA ALA A 11 12.69 -64.26 9.76
C ALA A 11 13.80 -64.98 8.94
N ALA A 12 14.09 -64.46 7.75
CA ALA A 12 15.33 -64.61 6.97
C ALA A 12 15.34 -63.47 5.92
N ALA A 13 16.03 -62.34 6.09
CA ALA A 13 17.48 -62.14 6.14
C ALA A 13 18.16 -62.25 4.76
N SER A 14 18.31 -61.10 4.08
CA SER A 14 19.26 -60.88 2.97
C SER A 14 19.58 -59.38 2.88
N LEU A 15 20.71 -58.94 3.44
CA LEU A 15 21.39 -57.70 3.04
C LEU A 15 22.40 -58.06 1.92
N VAL A 16 22.73 -57.18 0.96
CA VAL A 16 23.88 -56.22 1.00
C VAL A 16 23.96 -55.53 -0.39
N VAL A 17 24.36 -54.26 -0.63
CA VAL A 17 24.54 -52.98 0.12
C VAL A 17 24.65 -51.84 -0.91
N SER A 18 23.91 -50.72 -0.73
CA SER A 18 24.15 -49.34 -1.30
C SER A 18 24.16 -49.10 -2.83
N ALA A 19 23.90 -47.89 -3.35
CA ALA A 19 23.65 -46.58 -2.72
C ALA A 19 22.72 -45.68 -3.58
N CYS A 20 22.04 -44.72 -2.91
CA CYS A 20 21.53 -43.39 -3.33
C CYS A 20 21.08 -43.15 -4.80
N THR A 21 19.94 -42.50 -5.08
CA THR A 21 19.35 -41.32 -4.41
C THR A 21 17.83 -41.43 -4.20
N ALA A 22 17.29 -40.64 -3.26
CA ALA A 22 15.88 -40.72 -2.86
C ALA A 22 15.03 -39.56 -3.39
N ASP A 23 13.92 -39.90 -4.05
CA ASP A 23 12.73 -39.05 -4.24
C ASP A 23 11.59 -39.58 -3.35
N PRO A 24 10.97 -38.75 -2.48
CA PRO A 24 9.73 -39.11 -1.81
C PRO A 24 8.50 -38.73 -2.68
N PRO A 25 7.52 -39.64 -2.87
CA PRO A 25 6.27 -39.33 -3.58
C PRO A 25 5.29 -38.54 -2.70
N GLY A 26 4.34 -37.84 -3.34
CA GLY A 26 3.52 -36.82 -2.68
C GLY A 26 2.25 -37.30 -1.97
N GLU A 27 1.63 -36.37 -1.24
CA GLU A 27 0.32 -36.52 -0.61
C GLU A 27 -0.64 -35.40 -1.03
N SER A 28 -1.86 -35.81 -1.41
CA SER A 28 -3.14 -35.07 -1.44
C SER A 28 -3.13 -33.54 -1.71
N ALA A 29 -3.65 -33.16 -2.89
CA ALA A 29 -4.09 -31.80 -3.15
C ALA A 29 -5.26 -31.41 -2.24
N ALA A 30 -4.99 -30.58 -1.24
CA ALA A 30 -6.02 -29.81 -0.54
C ALA A 30 -6.35 -28.58 -1.37
N GLN A 31 -7.55 -28.54 -1.93
CA GLN A 31 -8.05 -27.41 -2.71
C GLN A 31 -8.46 -26.30 -1.74
N ASN A 32 -7.50 -25.42 -1.41
CA ASN A 32 -7.82 -24.14 -0.79
C ASN A 32 -8.47 -23.26 -1.86
N ASP A 33 -9.80 -23.16 -1.82
CA ASP A 33 -10.50 -22.05 -2.45
C ASP A 33 -9.93 -20.76 -1.86
N GLY A 34 -9.17 -20.04 -2.69
CA GLY A 34 -8.59 -18.75 -2.33
C GLY A 34 -9.72 -17.76 -2.10
N GLY A 35 -10.15 -17.64 -0.84
CA GLY A 35 -11.04 -16.58 -0.40
C GLY A 35 -10.46 -15.26 -0.90
N ALA A 36 -11.25 -14.54 -1.70
CA ALA A 36 -10.76 -13.37 -2.42
C ALA A 36 -10.13 -12.38 -1.42
N ALA A 37 -8.82 -12.18 -1.54
CA ALA A 37 -8.17 -11.04 -0.90
C ALA A 37 -8.85 -9.79 -1.48
N THR A 38 -9.59 -9.05 -0.64
CA THR A 38 -10.39 -7.91 -1.03
C THR A 38 -9.53 -6.93 -1.83
N THR A 39 -9.76 -6.92 -3.15
CA THR A 39 -8.95 -6.18 -4.09
C THR A 39 -9.35 -4.71 -4.03
N GLY A 40 -8.43 -3.86 -3.58
CA GLY A 40 -8.57 -2.41 -3.63
C GLY A 40 -9.48 -1.80 -2.56
N ALA A 41 -8.93 -1.56 -1.36
CA ALA A 41 -9.38 -0.40 -0.59
C ALA A 41 -9.18 0.87 -1.44
N PRO A 42 -10.09 1.86 -1.39
CA PRO A 42 -10.03 3.03 -2.25
C PRO A 42 -8.69 3.76 -2.09
N SER A 43 -7.96 3.89 -3.20
CA SER A 43 -6.78 4.72 -3.29
C SER A 43 -7.20 6.11 -3.74
N GLY A 44 -7.12 7.08 -2.83
CA GLY A 44 -7.58 8.45 -3.05
C GLY A 44 -8.11 9.06 -1.76
N SER A 45 -8.60 10.30 -1.84
CA SER A 45 -9.25 10.96 -0.71
C SER A 45 -10.66 10.42 -0.47
N ILE A 46 -11.03 10.28 0.80
CA ILE A 46 -12.38 9.89 1.26
C ILE A 46 -13.01 11.14 1.86
N VAL A 47 -14.17 11.52 1.34
CA VAL A 47 -14.92 12.71 1.78
C VAL A 47 -16.07 12.23 2.66
N THR A 48 -16.11 12.69 3.91
CA THR A 48 -17.29 12.57 4.78
C THR A 48 -18.10 13.87 4.70
N ASP A 49 -19.20 13.97 5.45
CA ASP A 49 -19.95 15.23 5.56
C ASP A 49 -19.14 16.32 6.33
N ASP A 50 -18.19 15.90 7.17
CA ASP A 50 -17.50 16.75 8.15
C ASP A 50 -16.00 16.98 7.86
N PHE A 51 -15.34 16.11 7.08
CA PHE A 51 -13.91 16.21 6.77
C PHE A 51 -13.47 15.39 5.54
N THR A 52 -12.29 15.69 5.00
CA THR A 52 -11.66 14.93 3.91
C THR A 52 -10.42 14.19 4.41
N VAL A 53 -10.43 12.86 4.34
CA VAL A 53 -9.27 12.00 4.65
C VAL A 53 -8.44 11.74 3.40
N THR A 54 -7.13 11.92 3.47
CA THR A 54 -6.18 11.55 2.40
C THR A 54 -5.08 10.64 2.96
N PRO A 55 -5.16 9.32 2.73
CA PRO A 55 -4.11 8.37 3.14
C PRO A 55 -2.83 8.55 2.34
N GLY A 56 -1.69 8.60 3.03
CA GLY A 56 -0.35 8.66 2.46
C GLY A 56 0.51 7.48 2.91
N VAL A 57 1.75 7.40 2.40
CA VAL A 57 2.71 6.37 2.85
C VAL A 57 3.05 6.61 4.31
N GLN A 58 2.64 5.66 5.18
CA GLN A 58 2.84 5.74 6.64
C GLN A 58 2.36 7.08 7.25
N LEU A 59 1.25 7.61 6.70
CA LEU A 59 0.73 8.94 6.98
C LEU A 59 -0.79 8.97 6.74
N VAL A 60 -1.53 9.77 7.50
CA VAL A 60 -2.87 10.22 7.12
C VAL A 60 -2.95 11.73 7.27
N THR A 61 -3.39 12.42 6.24
CA THR A 61 -3.73 13.85 6.29
C THR A 61 -5.25 14.00 6.30
N VAL A 62 -5.77 14.86 7.18
CA VAL A 62 -7.18 15.27 7.15
C VAL A 62 -7.23 16.77 6.86
N THR A 63 -8.18 17.17 6.03
CA THR A 63 -8.52 18.57 5.74
C THR A 63 -10.02 18.81 5.94
N ASP A 64 -10.41 20.07 5.93
CA ASP A 64 -11.81 20.53 5.92
C ASP A 64 -12.63 20.22 7.18
N ALA A 65 -12.01 19.66 8.22
CA ALA A 65 -12.62 19.47 9.53
C ALA A 65 -12.96 20.80 10.21
N GLU A 66 -13.92 20.81 11.15
CA GLU A 66 -14.13 21.99 11.99
C GLU A 66 -12.85 22.31 12.80
N PRO A 67 -12.42 23.59 12.91
CA PRO A 67 -11.26 23.95 13.73
C PRO A 67 -11.44 23.52 15.20
N GLY A 68 -10.50 22.73 15.71
CA GLY A 68 -10.57 22.12 17.04
C GLY A 68 -11.36 20.80 17.12
N ALA A 69 -11.93 20.28 16.01
CA ALA A 69 -12.56 18.96 15.97
C ALA A 69 -11.57 17.87 16.42
N ARG A 70 -12.04 16.91 17.22
CA ARG A 70 -11.21 15.85 17.79
C ARG A 70 -11.40 14.57 16.99
N LEU A 71 -10.41 14.26 16.16
CA LEU A 71 -10.44 13.10 15.28
C LEU A 71 -9.59 11.98 15.88
N THR A 72 -10.21 10.82 16.11
CA THR A 72 -9.55 9.62 16.63
C THR A 72 -9.24 8.66 15.49
N LEU A 73 -7.95 8.34 15.33
CA LEU A 73 -7.50 7.27 14.44
C LEU A 73 -7.78 5.92 15.12
N VAL A 74 -8.54 5.06 14.44
CA VAL A 74 -8.96 3.75 14.94
C VAL A 74 -8.28 2.66 14.10
N GLY A 75 -7.67 1.67 14.76
CA GLY A 75 -7.04 0.51 14.14
C GLY A 75 -8.04 -0.52 13.61
N GLU A 76 -7.58 -1.46 12.78
CA GLU A 76 -8.39 -2.53 12.20
C GLU A 76 -9.13 -3.39 13.25
N ALA A 77 -8.58 -3.52 14.46
CA ALA A 77 -9.20 -4.26 15.55
C ALA A 77 -10.24 -3.44 16.35
N GLY A 78 -10.48 -2.17 15.99
CA GLY A 78 -11.38 -1.25 16.68
C GLY A 78 -10.75 -0.54 17.88
N ASP A 79 -9.43 -0.56 17.99
CA ASP A 79 -8.65 0.11 19.02
C ASP A 79 -8.39 1.59 18.70
N ASP A 80 -8.67 2.48 19.65
CA ASP A 80 -8.37 3.91 19.54
C ASP A 80 -6.86 4.13 19.71
N LEU A 81 -6.18 4.61 18.67
CA LEU A 81 -4.71 4.72 18.62
C LEU A 81 -4.20 6.10 19.04
N LEU A 82 -4.78 7.15 18.47
CA LEU A 82 -4.41 8.53 18.72
C LEU A 82 -5.58 9.45 18.40
N THR A 83 -5.90 10.37 19.30
CA THR A 83 -6.84 11.48 19.02
C THR A 83 -6.06 12.76 18.77
N LEU A 84 -6.35 13.45 17.67
CA LEU A 84 -5.76 14.75 17.36
C LEU A 84 -6.85 15.82 17.21
N SER A 85 -6.65 16.98 17.85
CA SER A 85 -7.46 18.16 17.56
C SER A 85 -7.00 18.82 16.26
N ALA A 86 -7.95 19.18 15.39
CA ALA A 86 -7.71 19.95 14.18
C ALA A 86 -7.21 21.36 14.50
N ASP A 87 -6.31 21.88 13.66
CA ASP A 87 -5.78 23.23 13.79
C ASP A 87 -6.80 24.33 13.40
N GLU A 88 -6.40 25.60 13.45
CA GLU A 88 -7.24 26.75 13.04
C GLU A 88 -7.72 26.70 11.57
N ARG A 89 -7.20 25.77 10.76
CA ARG A 89 -7.53 25.58 9.34
C ARG A 89 -8.25 24.25 9.08
N GLY A 90 -8.65 23.51 10.12
CA GLY A 90 -9.31 22.21 9.96
C GLY A 90 -8.36 21.09 9.53
N GLN A 91 -7.06 21.20 9.83
CA GLN A 91 -6.05 20.22 9.42
C GLN A 91 -5.56 19.34 10.56
N VAL A 92 -5.38 18.06 10.26
CA VAL A 92 -4.78 17.05 11.15
C VAL A 92 -3.80 16.19 10.34
N VAL A 93 -2.68 15.80 10.96
CA VAL A 93 -1.70 14.89 10.33
C VAL A 93 -1.28 13.79 11.30
N PHE A 94 -1.68 12.55 11.00
CA PHE A 94 -1.27 11.34 11.71
C PHE A 94 -0.04 10.75 11.03
N ALA A 95 1.16 11.08 11.53
CA ALA A 95 2.44 10.50 11.07
C ALA A 95 3.06 9.52 12.09
N TYR A 96 2.53 9.50 13.30
CA TYR A 96 3.10 8.85 14.47
C TYR A 96 1.97 8.33 15.35
N VAL A 97 2.17 7.16 15.98
CA VAL A 97 1.22 6.53 16.89
C VAL A 97 1.96 6.25 18.22
N PRO A 98 1.47 6.78 19.36
CA PRO A 98 2.04 6.49 20.67
C PRO A 98 1.79 5.03 21.08
N ALA A 99 2.59 4.53 22.03
CA ALA A 99 2.43 3.16 22.57
C ALA A 99 1.16 2.96 23.42
N GLU A 100 0.54 4.05 23.89
CA GLU A 100 -0.73 4.08 24.60
C GLU A 100 -1.58 5.23 24.04
N HIS A 101 -2.91 5.02 23.95
CA HIS A 101 -3.85 6.05 23.46
C HIS A 101 -3.69 7.38 24.21
N MET A 102 -3.68 8.48 23.47
CA MET A 102 -3.68 9.82 24.04
C MET A 102 -4.38 10.83 23.12
N THR A 103 -4.62 12.03 23.63
CA THR A 103 -5.12 13.18 22.86
C THR A 103 -4.05 14.26 22.77
N LEU A 104 -3.78 14.79 21.58
CA LEU A 104 -2.84 15.90 21.34
C LEU A 104 -3.49 16.98 20.45
N GLU A 105 -2.96 18.21 20.49
CA GLU A 105 -3.37 19.28 19.58
C GLU A 105 -2.41 19.40 18.40
N THR A 106 -2.95 19.46 17.17
CA THR A 106 -2.13 19.67 15.96
C THR A 106 -1.51 21.07 15.99
N GLY A 107 -0.19 21.16 15.80
CA GLY A 107 0.55 22.43 15.75
C GLY A 107 0.81 23.09 17.12
N GLY A 108 0.36 22.51 18.24
CA GLY A 108 0.41 23.11 19.59
C GLY A 108 1.80 23.31 20.22
N GLY A 109 2.90 22.99 19.52
CA GLY A 109 4.27 23.29 19.96
C GLY A 109 5.20 22.08 19.97
N VAL A 110 5.98 21.93 21.04
CA VAL A 110 7.01 20.89 21.17
C VAL A 110 6.35 19.51 21.17
N PRO A 111 6.67 18.59 20.24
CA PRO A 111 6.11 17.26 20.25
C PRO A 111 6.51 16.54 21.55
N PRO A 112 5.58 15.88 22.25
CA PRO A 112 5.90 15.18 23.47
C PRO A 112 6.87 14.04 23.17
N THR A 113 7.89 13.87 24.02
CA THR A 113 8.88 12.80 23.89
C THR A 113 8.31 11.49 24.45
N VAL A 114 7.22 11.01 23.84
CA VAL A 114 6.54 9.75 24.18
C VAL A 114 7.16 8.56 23.46
N ASN A 115 6.94 7.37 24.00
CA ASN A 115 7.23 6.12 23.31
C ASN A 115 6.13 5.81 22.29
N GLY A 116 6.51 5.26 21.14
CA GLY A 116 5.63 5.02 20.00
C GLY A 116 6.42 4.98 18.70
N GLU A 117 5.71 4.82 17.59
CA GLU A 117 6.29 4.51 16.28
C GLU A 117 5.72 5.41 15.18
N ALA A 118 6.33 5.40 13.99
CA ALA A 118 5.68 5.95 12.80
C ALA A 118 4.38 5.17 12.53
N LEU A 119 3.38 5.83 11.92
CA LEU A 119 2.13 5.16 11.57
C LEU A 119 2.42 3.96 10.65
N GLN A 120 2.06 2.77 11.11
CA GLN A 120 2.34 1.54 10.38
C GLN A 120 1.41 1.38 9.16
N PRO A 121 1.82 0.64 8.12
CA PRO A 121 0.91 0.30 7.03
C PRO A 121 -0.16 -0.68 7.50
N GLY A 122 -1.42 -0.45 7.12
CA GLY A 122 -2.56 -1.22 7.60
C GLY A 122 -3.90 -0.63 7.19
N THR A 123 -4.99 -1.18 7.75
CA THR A 123 -6.36 -0.66 7.59
C THR A 123 -6.73 0.16 8.81
N TYR A 124 -7.34 1.32 8.59
CA TYR A 124 -7.74 2.28 9.64
C TYR A 124 -9.07 2.93 9.30
N SER A 125 -9.70 3.56 10.29
CA SER A 125 -10.78 4.54 10.09
C SER A 125 -10.53 5.77 10.96
N LEU A 126 -11.22 6.87 10.66
CA LEU A 126 -11.23 8.07 11.50
C LEU A 126 -12.61 8.28 12.09
N ARG A 127 -12.68 8.49 13.40
CA ARG A 127 -13.90 8.82 14.15
C ARG A 127 -13.85 10.26 14.63
N ASP A 128 -14.93 11.02 14.44
CA ASP A 128 -15.12 12.29 15.14
C ASP A 128 -15.67 12.02 16.56
N ASP A 129 -14.97 12.50 17.58
CA ASP A 129 -15.35 12.32 18.98
C ASP A 129 -16.46 13.30 19.45
N SER A 130 -16.98 14.18 18.57
CA SER A 130 -18.07 15.11 18.89
C SER A 130 -19.46 14.47 18.79
N ASP A 131 -19.69 13.62 17.78
CA ASP A 131 -20.95 12.94 17.52
C ASP A 131 -20.81 11.40 17.34
N GLY A 132 -19.59 10.90 17.14
CA GLY A 132 -19.29 9.49 16.90
C GLY A 132 -19.31 9.07 15.42
N ALA A 133 -19.47 10.00 14.47
CA ALA A 133 -19.37 9.72 13.04
C ALA A 133 -18.02 9.07 12.72
N THR A 134 -18.01 8.08 11.83
CA THR A 134 -16.80 7.32 11.47
C THR A 134 -16.69 7.22 9.96
N SER A 135 -15.49 7.44 9.41
CA SER A 135 -15.20 7.29 7.98
C SER A 135 -15.34 5.84 7.53
N ASP A 136 -15.53 5.64 6.23
CA ASP A 136 -15.25 4.33 5.62
C ASP A 136 -13.79 3.90 5.93
N PRO A 137 -13.52 2.58 6.07
CA PRO A 137 -12.17 2.08 6.27
C PRO A 137 -11.24 2.38 5.08
N PHE A 138 -10.01 2.77 5.39
CA PHE A 138 -8.99 3.14 4.41
C PHE A 138 -7.66 2.46 4.68
N ARG A 139 -6.84 2.33 3.62
CA ARG A 139 -5.52 1.69 3.70
C ARG A 139 -4.42 2.74 3.77
N VAL A 140 -3.56 2.64 4.78
CA VAL A 140 -2.27 3.33 4.85
C VAL A 140 -1.22 2.47 4.14
N PRO A 141 -0.67 2.90 2.99
CA PRO A 141 0.33 2.13 2.25
C PRO A 141 1.71 2.10 2.94
N ALA A 142 2.44 1.02 2.71
CA ALA A 142 3.84 0.87 3.14
C ALA A 142 4.79 1.68 2.24
N ARG A 143 6.04 1.84 2.67
CA ARG A 143 7.07 2.56 1.90
C ARG A 143 7.33 1.97 0.51
N ASP A 144 7.41 0.65 0.43
CA ASP A 144 7.71 -0.09 -0.80
C ASP A 144 6.44 -0.54 -1.54
N ASP A 145 5.27 -0.10 -1.06
CA ASP A 145 3.97 -0.30 -1.70
C ASP A 145 3.87 0.54 -2.97
N HIS A 146 3.72 -0.15 -4.10
CA HIS A 146 3.59 0.46 -5.42
C HIS A 146 2.17 0.19 -5.96
N PRO A 147 1.64 1.08 -6.82
CA PRO A 147 0.38 0.82 -7.50
C PRO A 147 0.48 -0.42 -8.38
N ASP A 148 -0.66 -1.04 -8.66
CA ASP A 148 -0.73 -2.13 -9.65
C ASP A 148 -0.16 -1.63 -11.00
N PRO A 149 0.75 -2.39 -11.66
CA PRO A 149 1.32 -1.99 -12.95
C PRO A 149 0.27 -1.63 -14.01
N SER A 150 -0.93 -2.21 -13.97
CA SER A 150 -2.03 -1.88 -14.88
C SER A 150 -2.49 -0.42 -14.80
N LEU A 151 -2.22 0.30 -13.70
CA LEU A 151 -2.41 1.75 -13.61
C LEU A 151 -1.58 2.49 -14.65
N TYR A 152 -0.41 1.97 -15.01
CA TYR A 152 0.53 2.58 -15.94
C TYR A 152 0.44 2.00 -17.35
N ASP A 153 0.04 0.73 -17.50
CA ASP A 153 -0.12 0.09 -18.82
C ASP A 153 -1.12 0.83 -19.74
N GLY A 154 -2.14 1.48 -19.16
CA GLY A 154 -3.09 2.32 -19.89
C GLY A 154 -2.57 3.72 -20.25
N GLN A 155 -1.39 4.12 -19.76
CA GLN A 155 -0.87 5.49 -19.87
C GLN A 155 0.21 5.58 -20.96
N THR A 156 -0.22 5.85 -22.20
CA THR A 156 0.70 6.06 -23.33
C THR A 156 1.44 7.39 -23.19
N MET A 157 2.75 7.37 -23.41
CA MET A 157 3.56 8.58 -23.60
C MET A 157 4.12 8.64 -25.03
N THR A 158 3.94 9.79 -25.68
CA THR A 158 4.57 10.11 -26.97
C THR A 158 5.89 10.84 -26.76
N GLY A 159 6.82 10.74 -27.70
CA GLY A 159 8.17 11.30 -27.56
C GLY A 159 8.56 12.22 -28.72
N ALA A 160 9.09 13.39 -28.40
CA ALA A 160 9.67 14.30 -29.38
C ALA A 160 10.97 13.70 -29.94
N GLN A 161 11.06 13.53 -31.26
CA GLN A 161 12.28 13.01 -31.90
C GLN A 161 13.35 14.11 -31.96
N MET A 162 14.55 13.80 -31.45
CA MET A 162 15.67 14.74 -31.42
C MET A 162 16.72 14.40 -32.47
N THR A 163 17.40 15.41 -32.99
CA THR A 163 18.64 15.27 -33.76
C THR A 163 19.85 15.18 -32.85
N VAL A 164 20.96 14.63 -33.35
CA VAL A 164 22.26 14.60 -32.64
C VAL A 164 22.79 15.98 -32.22
N LEU A 165 22.32 17.06 -32.89
CA LEU A 165 22.69 18.44 -32.56
C LEU A 165 21.76 19.10 -31.52
N GLY A 166 20.80 18.36 -30.96
CA GLY A 166 19.89 18.86 -29.92
C GLY A 166 18.70 19.67 -30.44
N GLY A 167 18.53 19.81 -31.76
CA GLY A 167 17.31 20.32 -32.39
C GLY A 167 16.27 19.21 -32.58
N VAL A 168 15.00 19.57 -32.78
CA VAL A 168 13.92 18.60 -33.11
C VAL A 168 14.14 18.04 -34.52
N ALA A 169 13.85 16.76 -34.74
CA ALA A 169 13.93 16.13 -36.05
C ALA A 169 12.78 16.54 -36.97
N ASP A 170 13.00 16.48 -38.29
CA ASP A 170 11.97 16.81 -39.28
C ASP A 170 10.72 15.94 -39.11
N GLY A 171 9.56 16.59 -39.05
CA GLY A 171 8.27 15.92 -38.87
C GLY A 171 7.89 15.55 -37.43
N SER A 172 8.66 16.00 -36.42
CA SER A 172 8.29 15.91 -35.00
C SER A 172 8.24 17.29 -34.35
N SER A 173 7.67 17.40 -33.15
CA SER A 173 7.60 18.63 -32.35
C SER A 173 7.95 18.39 -30.88
N LEU A 174 8.30 19.46 -30.15
CA LEU A 174 8.44 19.37 -28.68
C LEU A 174 7.09 19.13 -27.97
N GLU A 175 5.99 19.50 -28.59
CA GLU A 175 4.64 19.33 -28.02
C GLU A 175 4.23 17.85 -27.98
N GLU A 176 4.61 17.07 -29.01
CA GLU A 176 4.45 15.60 -29.02
C GLU A 176 5.18 14.91 -27.87
N GLY A 177 6.29 15.49 -27.39
CA GLY A 177 7.03 14.95 -26.24
C GLY A 177 6.48 15.37 -24.89
N PHE A 178 5.48 16.27 -24.82
CA PHE A 178 4.95 16.78 -23.57
C PHE A 178 3.70 16.01 -23.13
N ASN A 179 3.84 15.21 -22.08
CA ASN A 179 2.86 14.24 -21.60
C ASN A 179 2.42 14.54 -20.17
N TYR A 180 1.36 13.85 -19.73
CA TYR A 180 0.95 13.80 -18.33
C TYR A 180 0.84 12.36 -17.85
N LEU A 181 1.50 12.05 -16.74
CA LEU A 181 1.32 10.80 -15.98
C LEU A 181 0.33 11.05 -14.83
N THR A 182 -0.70 10.23 -14.74
CA THR A 182 -1.64 10.20 -13.62
C THR A 182 -1.11 9.25 -12.55
N MET A 183 -0.93 9.78 -11.34
CA MET A 183 -0.44 9.05 -10.17
C MET A 183 -1.59 8.37 -9.42
N ARG A 184 -1.29 7.54 -8.40
CA ARG A 184 -2.28 6.78 -7.62
C ARG A 184 -3.34 7.65 -6.93
N ASP A 185 -2.98 8.87 -6.54
CA ASP A 185 -3.82 9.88 -5.91
C ASP A 185 -4.63 10.72 -6.94
N GLY A 186 -4.51 10.42 -8.24
CA GLY A 186 -5.10 11.21 -9.32
C GLY A 186 -4.28 12.46 -9.72
N THR A 187 -3.19 12.78 -9.01
CA THR A 187 -2.30 13.90 -9.35
C THR A 187 -1.68 13.68 -10.73
N LYS A 188 -1.68 14.73 -11.57
CA LYS A 188 -1.03 14.69 -12.89
C LYS A 188 0.35 15.33 -12.85
N LEU A 189 1.38 14.53 -13.09
CA LEU A 189 2.76 14.99 -13.27
C LEU A 189 3.03 15.21 -14.76
N SER A 190 3.61 16.35 -15.13
CA SER A 190 4.07 16.57 -16.50
C SER A 190 5.39 15.84 -16.76
N ALA A 191 5.53 15.27 -17.96
CA ALA A 191 6.72 14.54 -18.38
C ALA A 191 7.12 14.97 -19.80
N MET A 192 8.38 15.39 -19.98
CA MET A 192 8.95 15.70 -21.30
C MET A 192 9.78 14.50 -21.78
N VAL A 193 9.23 13.72 -22.70
CA VAL A 193 9.90 12.59 -23.33
C VAL A 193 10.60 13.06 -24.61
N ARG A 194 11.92 12.89 -24.65
CA ARG A 194 12.77 13.18 -25.82
C ARG A 194 13.46 11.91 -26.26
N LEU A 195 13.21 11.51 -27.50
CA LEU A 195 13.76 10.30 -28.09
C LEU A 195 15.04 10.62 -28.86
N PRO A 196 16.02 9.69 -28.88
CA PRO A 196 17.30 9.90 -29.55
C PRO A 196 17.14 9.88 -31.08
N ASP A 197 18.17 10.37 -31.78
CA ASP A 197 18.19 10.45 -33.25
C ASP A 197 18.11 9.08 -33.91
N GLN A 198 16.95 8.76 -34.50
CA GLN A 198 16.71 7.46 -35.13
C GLN A 198 17.66 7.16 -36.29
N THR A 199 18.27 8.18 -36.90
CA THR A 199 19.29 8.01 -37.94
C THR A 199 20.56 7.35 -37.41
N LEU A 200 20.84 7.54 -36.10
CA LEU A 200 22.01 6.99 -35.42
C LEU A 200 21.68 5.77 -34.55
N TYR A 201 20.49 5.75 -33.94
CA TYR A 201 20.10 4.74 -32.94
C TYR A 201 19.03 3.74 -33.42
N GLY A 202 18.49 3.92 -34.61
CA GLY A 202 17.40 3.09 -35.15
C GLY A 202 16.00 3.52 -34.67
N PRO A 203 14.94 2.83 -35.10
CA PRO A 203 13.54 3.27 -34.92
C PRO A 203 12.97 3.13 -33.49
N GLY A 204 13.73 2.59 -32.53
CA GLY A 204 13.26 2.23 -31.18
C GLY A 204 12.83 0.78 -31.06
#